data_AF-A0A6P0M1X1-F1
#
_entry.id   AF-A0A6P0M1X1-F1
#
_cell.length_a   1.000
_cell.length_b   1.000
_cell.length_c   1.000
_cell.angle_alpha   90.00
_cell.angle_beta   90.00
_cell.angle_gamma   90.00
#
_symmetry.space_group_name_H-M   'P 1'
#
loop_
_entity.id
_entity.type
_entity.pdbx_description
1 polymer ?
#
loop_
_entity_poly.entity_id
_entity_poly.type
_entity_poly.pdbx_seq_one_letter_code
_entity_poly.pdbx_strand_id
1 'polypeptide(L)'
;MLKLKSLGLSILAASVVCHSQALASVPEFVLHDFTDFYFWQLNPEMSNNSLKSDQTQYNQEWLAIKETLKDRIVWRKLPSCDGYTDDHKNYAGDLNYSYFVNDNQETITALINAVFYSRHPELKGRKIRPSETHLIREWNLIKQSVSSYSWC
;
A
#
# COMPACT_ATOMS: atom_id res chain seq x y z
N MET A 1 60.42 -8.89 -41.53
CA MET A 1 59.29 -7.95 -41.43
C MET A 1 58.00 -8.68 -41.74
N LEU A 2 57.20 -9.02 -40.71
CA LEU A 2 55.80 -9.47 -40.87
C LEU A 2 54.95 -8.70 -39.85
N LYS A 3 53.93 -8.01 -40.34
CA LYS A 3 53.02 -7.15 -39.56
C LYS A 3 52.02 -8.02 -38.80
N LEU A 4 51.97 -7.91 -37.47
CA LEU A 4 50.84 -8.42 -36.67
C LEU A 4 49.63 -7.48 -36.90
N LYS A 5 48.58 -8.00 -37.53
CA LYS A 5 47.26 -7.36 -37.55
C LYS A 5 46.49 -7.80 -36.30
N SER A 6 46.03 -6.81 -35.55
CA SER A 6 45.10 -6.89 -34.42
C SER A 6 43.92 -7.81 -34.73
N LEU A 7 43.70 -8.83 -33.89
CA LEU A 7 42.45 -9.57 -33.80
C LEU A 7 41.62 -8.93 -32.69
N GLY A 8 40.50 -8.33 -33.09
CA GLY A 8 39.55 -7.68 -32.19
C GLY A 8 38.94 -8.66 -31.20
N LEU A 9 38.87 -8.22 -29.94
CA LEU A 9 38.00 -8.82 -28.93
C LEU A 9 36.54 -8.68 -29.38
N SER A 10 35.87 -9.79 -29.67
CA SER A 10 34.42 -9.84 -29.68
C SER A 10 33.93 -10.21 -28.28
N ILE A 11 33.68 -9.20 -27.45
CA ILE A 11 32.90 -9.40 -26.23
C ILE A 11 31.43 -9.44 -26.67
N LEU A 12 30.86 -10.65 -26.74
CA LEU A 12 29.41 -10.82 -26.78
C LEU A 12 28.87 -10.40 -25.41
N ALA A 13 28.45 -9.14 -25.29
CA ALA A 13 27.61 -8.71 -24.19
C ALA A 13 26.24 -9.39 -24.35
N ALA A 14 26.05 -10.52 -23.66
CA ALA A 14 24.73 -11.08 -23.44
C ALA A 14 24.00 -10.12 -22.49
N SER A 15 23.20 -9.21 -23.06
CA SER A 15 22.23 -8.44 -22.30
C SER A 15 21.18 -9.41 -21.77
N VAL A 16 21.32 -9.79 -20.50
CA VAL A 16 20.23 -10.41 -19.74
C VAL A 16 19.15 -9.34 -19.62
N VAL A 17 18.17 -9.39 -20.52
CA VAL A 17 16.93 -8.63 -20.36
C VAL A 17 16.15 -9.31 -19.25
N CYS A 18 16.41 -8.89 -18.01
CA CYS A 18 15.48 -9.11 -16.92
C CYS A 18 14.18 -8.42 -17.32
N HIS A 19 13.22 -9.18 -17.85
CA HIS A 19 11.84 -8.75 -17.93
C HIS A 19 11.33 -8.64 -16.49
N SER A 20 11.63 -7.52 -15.83
CA SER A 20 10.84 -7.09 -14.69
C SER A 20 9.44 -6.88 -15.24
N GLN A 21 8.57 -7.88 -15.07
CA GLN A 21 7.14 -7.65 -15.18
C GLN A 21 6.87 -6.52 -14.18
N ALA A 22 6.61 -5.31 -14.69
CA ALA A 22 6.09 -4.26 -13.84
C ALA A 22 4.85 -4.87 -13.18
N LEU A 23 4.87 -5.00 -11.86
CA LEU A 23 3.69 -5.42 -11.12
C LEU A 23 2.57 -4.49 -11.58
N ALA A 24 1.49 -5.07 -12.09
CA ALA A 24 0.33 -4.27 -12.50
C ALA A 24 -0.05 -3.38 -11.31
N SER A 25 -0.13 -2.07 -11.54
CA SER A 25 -0.54 -1.14 -10.50
C SER A 25 -1.87 -1.58 -9.92
N VAL A 26 -2.00 -1.50 -8.60
CA VAL A 26 -3.25 -1.82 -7.90
C VAL A 26 -4.39 -1.01 -8.52
N PRO A 27 -5.52 -1.63 -8.91
CA PRO A 27 -6.66 -0.90 -9.43
C PRO A 27 -7.15 0.16 -8.44
N GLU A 28 -7.54 1.33 -8.94
CA GLU A 28 -7.93 2.47 -8.11
C GLU A 28 -9.08 2.13 -7.16
N PHE A 29 -10.05 1.30 -7.57
CA PHE A 29 -11.15 0.88 -6.69
C PHE A 29 -10.67 0.01 -5.52
N VAL A 30 -9.69 -0.89 -5.75
CA VAL A 30 -9.09 -1.71 -4.68
C VAL A 30 -8.36 -0.82 -3.69
N LEU A 31 -7.56 0.13 -4.20
CA LEU A 31 -6.87 1.09 -3.37
C LEU A 31 -7.85 1.94 -2.56
N HIS A 32 -8.95 2.38 -3.16
CA HIS A 32 -10.00 3.14 -2.51
C HIS A 32 -10.67 2.34 -1.38
N ASP A 33 -11.09 1.10 -1.63
CA ASP A 33 -11.78 0.25 -0.66
C ASP A 33 -10.92 -0.02 0.59
N PHE A 34 -9.62 -0.33 0.40
CA PHE A 34 -8.71 -0.46 1.53
C PHE A 34 -8.47 0.86 2.26
N THR A 35 -8.43 1.98 1.53
CA THR A 35 -8.27 3.29 2.15
C THR A 35 -9.46 3.61 3.05
N ASP A 36 -10.69 3.41 2.55
CA ASP A 36 -11.92 3.60 3.32
C ASP A 36 -11.98 2.71 4.55
N PHE A 37 -11.62 1.43 4.41
CA PHE A 37 -11.57 0.48 5.53
C PHE A 37 -10.71 0.99 6.70
N TYR A 38 -9.44 1.35 6.43
CA TYR A 38 -8.55 1.84 7.48
C TYR A 38 -8.98 3.22 7.99
N PHE A 39 -9.48 4.08 7.11
CA PHE A 39 -9.97 5.40 7.49
C PHE A 39 -11.17 5.30 8.44
N TRP A 40 -12.13 4.41 8.20
CA TRP A 40 -13.30 4.23 9.06
C TRP A 40 -12.97 3.55 10.40
N GLN A 41 -11.91 2.74 10.49
CA GLN A 41 -11.44 2.24 11.78
C GLN A 41 -10.90 3.35 12.68
N LEU A 42 -10.31 4.38 12.08
CA LEU A 42 -9.76 5.53 12.78
C LEU A 42 -10.83 6.58 13.10
N ASN A 43 -11.84 6.67 12.24
CA ASN A 43 -12.89 7.67 12.26
C ASN A 43 -14.27 6.98 12.09
N PRO A 44 -14.74 6.20 13.07
CA PRO A 44 -15.95 5.38 12.93
C PRO A 44 -17.22 6.19 12.67
N GLU A 45 -17.25 7.46 13.10
CA GLU A 45 -18.32 8.42 12.79
C GLU A 45 -18.43 8.75 11.30
N MET A 46 -17.37 8.51 10.52
CA MET A 46 -17.34 8.70 9.08
C MET A 46 -17.65 7.41 8.30
N SER A 47 -17.98 6.30 8.98
CA SER A 47 -18.30 5.03 8.33
C SER A 47 -19.44 5.17 7.31
N ASN A 48 -19.21 4.68 6.09
CA ASN A 48 -20.11 4.80 4.93
C ASN A 48 -20.46 6.25 4.49
N ASN A 49 -19.78 7.26 5.02
CA ASN A 49 -19.97 8.65 4.61
C ASN A 49 -18.90 9.07 3.62
N SER A 50 -19.31 9.79 2.58
CA SER A 50 -18.36 10.43 1.66
C SER A 50 -17.68 11.63 2.32
N LEU A 51 -16.38 11.78 2.05
CA LEU A 51 -15.62 12.95 2.48
C LEU A 51 -16.15 14.22 1.79
N LYS A 52 -16.34 15.27 2.58
CA LYS A 52 -16.66 16.62 2.10
C LYS A 52 -15.39 17.43 1.93
N SER A 53 -15.39 18.39 1.02
CA SER A 53 -14.20 19.20 0.69
C SER A 53 -13.73 20.09 1.85
N ASP A 54 -14.62 20.50 2.74
CA ASP A 54 -14.33 21.32 3.92
C ASP A 54 -13.72 20.52 5.09
N GLN A 55 -13.83 19.20 5.06
CA GLN A 55 -13.27 18.28 6.08
C GLN A 55 -11.75 18.08 5.91
N THR A 56 -11.00 19.18 5.99
CA THR A 56 -9.58 19.24 5.63
C THR A 56 -8.73 18.18 6.34
N GLN A 57 -8.93 17.97 7.65
CA GLN A 57 -8.19 16.97 8.41
C GLN A 57 -8.50 15.53 7.95
N TYR A 58 -9.78 15.18 7.78
CA TYR A 58 -10.15 13.85 7.28
C TYR A 58 -9.63 13.60 5.87
N ASN A 59 -9.66 14.61 4.99
CA ASN A 59 -9.08 14.51 3.66
C ASN A 59 -7.57 14.25 3.71
N GLN A 60 -6.83 14.91 4.62
CA GLN A 60 -5.40 14.69 4.79
C GLN A 60 -5.08 13.29 5.32
N GLU A 61 -5.84 12.80 6.30
CA GLU A 61 -5.69 11.44 6.84
C GLU A 61 -5.98 10.38 5.77
N TRP A 62 -7.09 10.51 5.04
CA TRP A 62 -7.47 9.59 3.98
C TRP A 62 -6.41 9.53 2.87
N LEU A 63 -5.90 10.69 2.44
CA LEU A 63 -4.81 10.74 1.47
C LEU A 63 -3.52 10.10 2.00
N ALA A 64 -3.16 10.32 3.27
CA ALA A 64 -1.97 9.71 3.86
C ALA A 64 -2.06 8.17 3.90
N ILE A 65 -3.25 7.63 4.21
CA ILE A 65 -3.52 6.19 4.16
C ILE A 65 -3.38 5.68 2.72
N LYS A 66 -4.04 6.34 1.77
CA LYS A 66 -4.01 5.96 0.35
C LYS A 66 -2.59 5.91 -0.20
N GLU A 67 -1.80 6.96 0.00
CA GLU A 67 -0.40 7.00 -0.46
C GLU A 67 0.45 5.89 0.16
N THR A 68 0.17 5.53 1.42
CA THR A 68 0.87 4.43 2.10
C THR A 68 0.54 3.07 1.49
N LEU A 69 -0.70 2.87 1.03
CA LEU A 69 -1.19 1.59 0.52
C LEU A 69 -0.80 1.28 -0.93
N LYS A 70 -0.50 2.30 -1.75
CA LYS A 70 -0.19 2.16 -3.19
C LYS A 70 0.83 1.05 -3.49
N ASP A 71 1.89 0.97 -2.69
CA ASP A 71 2.98 0.01 -2.88
C ASP A 71 2.91 -1.19 -1.91
N ARG A 72 1.82 -1.30 -1.13
CA ARG A 72 1.67 -2.29 -0.05
C ARG A 72 0.48 -3.24 -0.24
N ILE A 73 -0.43 -2.91 -1.14
CA ILE A 73 -1.46 -3.84 -1.60
C ILE A 73 -0.83 -4.78 -2.63
N VAL A 74 -0.90 -6.07 -2.35
CA VAL A 74 -0.49 -7.09 -3.31
C VAL A 74 -1.65 -7.34 -4.25
N TRP A 75 -1.57 -6.79 -5.46
CA TRP A 75 -2.46 -7.09 -6.57
C TRP A 75 -1.85 -8.21 -7.40
N ARG A 76 -2.42 -9.42 -7.34
CA ARG A 76 -1.90 -10.55 -8.10
C ARG A 76 -2.99 -11.19 -8.94
N LYS A 77 -2.62 -11.56 -10.17
CA LYS A 77 -3.43 -12.46 -10.97
C LYS A 77 -3.46 -13.82 -10.29
N LEU A 78 -4.65 -14.32 -10.00
CA LEU A 78 -4.86 -15.71 -9.64
C LEU A 78 -4.46 -16.57 -10.85
N PRO A 79 -3.74 -17.68 -10.64
CA PRO A 79 -3.56 -18.66 -11.69
C PRO A 79 -4.95 -19.09 -12.17
N SER A 80 -5.18 -19.12 -13.48
CA SER A 80 -6.43 -19.65 -14.03
C SER A 80 -6.49 -21.13 -13.69
N CYS A 81 -7.20 -21.47 -12.61
CA CYS A 81 -7.56 -22.83 -12.33
C CYS A 81 -8.68 -23.18 -13.32
N ASP A 82 -8.38 -23.98 -14.34
CA ASP A 82 -9.43 -24.58 -15.17
C ASP A 82 -10.36 -25.38 -14.24
N GLY A 83 -11.53 -24.83 -13.90
CA GLY A 83 -12.64 -25.60 -13.30
C GLY A 83 -13.27 -25.14 -11.98
N TYR A 84 -13.08 -23.90 -11.49
CA TYR A 84 -13.89 -23.41 -10.35
C TYR A 84 -15.06 -22.55 -10.84
N THR A 85 -16.20 -23.19 -11.11
CA THR A 85 -17.49 -22.50 -11.25
C THR A 85 -18.10 -22.35 -9.85
N ASP A 86 -17.76 -21.25 -9.16
CA ASP A 86 -18.50 -20.86 -7.95
C ASP A 86 -19.39 -19.66 -8.27
N ASP A 87 -20.63 -19.76 -7.82
CA ASP A 87 -21.77 -18.89 -8.12
C ASP A 87 -21.76 -17.54 -7.39
N HIS A 88 -20.63 -17.17 -6.80
CA HIS A 88 -20.44 -15.89 -6.13
C HIS A 88 -20.30 -14.78 -7.17
N LYS A 89 -21.44 -14.13 -7.48
CA LYS A 89 -21.53 -12.87 -8.22
C LYS A 89 -20.78 -11.75 -7.49
N ASN A 90 -19.46 -11.73 -7.64
CA ASN A 90 -18.63 -10.60 -7.25
C ASN A 90 -18.66 -9.57 -8.38
N TYR A 91 -19.14 -8.36 -8.06
CA TYR A 91 -19.24 -7.20 -8.94
C TYR A 91 -17.86 -6.56 -9.21
N ALA A 92 -16.89 -7.36 -9.62
CA ALA A 92 -15.64 -6.87 -10.21
C ALA A 92 -15.39 -7.69 -11.47
N GLY A 93 -15.59 -7.08 -12.64
CA GLY A 93 -15.28 -7.71 -13.92
C GLY A 93 -13.83 -8.20 -13.91
N ASP A 94 -13.63 -9.47 -14.29
CA ASP A 94 -12.40 -10.27 -14.24
C ASP A 94 -12.00 -10.84 -12.85
N LEU A 95 -12.65 -11.95 -12.49
CA LEU A 95 -12.36 -12.86 -11.35
C LEU A 95 -10.98 -13.56 -11.39
N ASN A 96 -10.03 -13.08 -12.18
CA ASN A 96 -8.69 -13.64 -12.27
C ASN A 96 -7.69 -12.94 -11.35
N TYR A 97 -8.12 -12.14 -10.37
CA TYR A 97 -7.20 -11.42 -9.49
C TYR A 97 -7.63 -11.54 -8.02
N SER A 98 -6.64 -11.67 -7.14
CA SER A 98 -6.81 -11.57 -5.69
C SER A 98 -6.04 -10.37 -5.17
N TYR A 99 -6.57 -9.74 -4.14
CA TYR A 99 -5.94 -8.63 -3.46
C TYR A 99 -5.91 -8.84 -1.96
N PHE A 100 -4.80 -8.49 -1.34
CA PHE A 100 -4.67 -8.38 0.11
C PHE A 100 -3.65 -7.30 0.43
N VAL A 101 -3.82 -6.65 1.57
CA VAL A 101 -2.76 -5.83 2.15
C VAL A 101 -1.76 -6.79 2.81
N ASN A 102 -0.48 -6.61 2.53
CA ASN A 102 0.55 -7.30 3.31
C ASN A 102 0.53 -6.73 4.72
N ASP A 103 -0.25 -7.32 5.61
CA ASP A 103 -0.53 -6.91 6.99
C ASP A 103 0.64 -7.17 7.94
N ASN A 104 1.85 -7.30 7.39
CA ASN A 104 3.05 -7.39 8.18
C ASN A 104 3.23 -6.15 9.08
N GLN A 105 4.04 -6.33 10.13
CA GLN A 105 4.32 -5.29 11.11
C GLN A 105 4.81 -3.98 10.46
N GLU A 106 5.48 -4.04 9.31
CA GLU A 106 5.98 -2.87 8.57
C GLU A 106 4.85 -2.04 7.96
N THR A 107 3.88 -2.67 7.31
CA THR A 107 2.72 -1.99 6.73
C THR A 107 1.86 -1.36 7.82
N ILE A 108 1.59 -2.09 8.90
CA ILE A 108 0.86 -1.56 10.04
C ILE A 108 1.59 -0.36 10.64
N THR A 109 2.92 -0.46 10.83
CA THR A 109 3.73 0.67 11.34
C THR A 109 3.71 1.86 10.37
N ALA A 110 3.76 1.62 9.06
CA ALA A 110 3.69 2.67 8.05
C ALA A 110 2.34 3.41 8.08
N LEU A 111 1.23 2.68 8.17
CA LEU A 111 -0.11 3.25 8.31
C LEU A 111 -0.23 4.10 9.57
N ILE A 112 0.23 3.58 10.72
CA ILE A 112 0.19 4.32 11.99
C ILE A 112 0.97 5.63 11.88
N ASN A 113 2.18 5.58 11.32
CA ASN A 113 3.02 6.77 11.15
C ASN A 113 2.40 7.77 10.16
N ALA A 114 1.82 7.30 9.06
CA ALA A 114 1.20 8.15 8.06
C ALA A 114 0.05 8.96 8.66
N VAL A 115 -0.83 8.31 9.43
CA VAL A 115 -1.96 8.95 10.12
C VAL A 115 -1.47 9.88 11.24
N PHE A 116 -0.49 9.44 12.04
CA PHE A 116 0.05 10.27 13.12
C PHE A 116 0.65 11.57 12.56
N TYR A 117 1.47 11.49 11.50
CA TYR A 117 2.09 12.68 10.92
C TYR A 117 1.15 13.50 10.02
N SER A 118 0.03 12.96 9.55
CA SER A 118 -1.00 13.79 8.92
C SER A 118 -1.74 14.66 9.93
N ARG A 119 -1.89 14.18 11.18
CA ARG A 119 -2.45 14.95 12.31
C ARG A 119 -1.46 15.94 12.92
N HIS A 120 -0.17 15.57 12.93
CA HIS A 120 0.93 16.36 13.51
C HIS A 120 2.02 16.64 12.47
N PRO A 121 1.72 17.44 11.42
CA PRO A 121 2.66 17.70 10.33
C PRO A 121 3.96 18.36 10.79
N GLU A 122 3.92 19.13 11.87
CA GLU A 122 5.08 19.78 12.50
C GLU A 122 6.07 18.78 13.13
N LEU A 123 5.65 17.52 13.31
CA LEU A 123 6.47 16.45 13.88
C LEU A 123 7.05 15.51 12.82
N LYS A 124 6.76 15.74 11.53
CA LYS A 124 7.17 14.84 10.44
C LYS A 124 8.66 14.50 10.47
N GLY A 125 8.97 13.20 10.50
CA GLY A 125 10.35 12.69 10.51
C GLY A 125 11.03 12.71 11.90
N ARG A 126 10.35 13.18 12.93
CA ARG A 126 10.86 13.21 14.30
C ARG A 126 10.23 12.12 15.16
N LYS A 127 11.05 11.37 15.90
CA LYS A 127 10.55 10.42 16.89
C LYS A 127 9.83 11.14 18.05
N ILE A 128 8.74 10.55 18.53
CA ILE A 128 8.07 10.95 19.77
C ILE A 128 9.04 10.73 20.93
N ARG A 129 9.20 11.75 21.79
CA ARG A 129 10.06 11.72 22.97
C ARG A 129 9.32 11.06 24.14
N PRO A 130 10.02 10.41 25.08
CA PRO A 130 9.37 9.74 26.22
C PRO A 130 8.50 10.65 27.09
N SER A 131 8.82 11.95 27.16
CA SER A 131 8.04 12.94 27.92
C SER A 131 6.76 13.39 27.21
N GLU A 132 6.60 13.09 25.92
CA GLU A 132 5.44 13.51 25.10
C GLU A 132 4.29 12.52 25.26
N THR A 133 3.86 12.32 26.49
CA THR A 133 2.91 11.26 26.90
C THR A 133 1.58 11.33 26.14
N HIS A 134 1.11 12.52 25.79
CA HIS A 134 -0.12 12.68 25.00
C HIS A 134 0.04 12.14 23.56
N LEU A 135 1.17 12.42 22.90
CA LEU A 135 1.46 11.91 21.56
C LEU A 135 1.64 10.39 21.57
N ILE A 136 2.29 9.86 22.61
CA ILE A 136 2.44 8.40 22.81
C ILE A 136 1.06 7.75 22.93
N ARG A 137 0.16 8.36 23.72
CA ARG A 137 -1.21 7.86 23.90
C ARG A 137 -1.97 7.86 22.58
N GLU A 138 -1.91 8.94 21.82
CA GLU A 138 -2.56 9.02 20.50
C GLU A 138 -2.00 8.00 19.52
N TRP A 139 -0.67 7.88 19.41
CA TRP A 139 -0.02 6.90 18.55
C TRP A 139 -0.47 5.48 18.88
N ASN A 140 -0.60 5.15 20.18
CA ASN A 140 -1.12 3.86 20.62
C ASN A 140 -2.60 3.64 20.28
N LEU A 141 -3.43 4.69 20.31
CA LEU A 141 -4.83 4.59 19.88
C LEU A 141 -4.93 4.32 18.37
N ILE A 142 -4.15 5.04 17.56
CA ILE A 142 -4.06 4.79 16.11
C ILE A 142 -3.62 3.34 15.86
N LYS A 143 -2.58 2.88 16.56
CA LYS A 143 -2.11 1.49 16.49
C LYS A 143 -3.22 0.49 16.80
N GLN A 144 -3.96 0.73 17.88
CA GLN A 144 -5.04 -0.16 18.28
C GLN A 144 -6.13 -0.22 17.21
N SER A 145 -6.57 0.92 16.66
CA SER A 145 -7.56 0.96 15.59
C SER A 145 -7.10 0.20 14.35
N VAL A 146 -5.91 0.51 13.82
CA VAL A 146 -5.40 -0.09 12.58
C VAL A 146 -5.11 -1.59 12.72
N SER A 147 -4.75 -2.05 13.92
CA SER A 147 -4.42 -3.47 14.18
C SER A 147 -5.65 -4.31 14.58
N SER A 148 -6.82 -3.70 14.76
CA SER A 148 -7.97 -4.38 15.38
C SER A 148 -8.74 -5.31 14.45
N TYR A 149 -8.53 -5.24 13.14
CA TYR A 149 -9.15 -6.15 12.17
C TYR A 149 -8.11 -6.63 11.15
N SER A 150 -7.73 -7.90 11.25
CA SER A 150 -7.18 -8.63 10.11
C SER A 150 -8.32 -8.88 9.11
N TRP A 151 -8.09 -8.63 7.83
CA TRP A 151 -9.05 -8.99 6.78
C TRP A 151 -9.28 -10.51 6.82
N CYS A 152 -10.52 -10.92 7.12
CA CYS A 152 -10.97 -12.32 7.08
C CYS A 152 -11.36 -12.72 5.66
#